data_AF-A0A6G3MHX1-F1
#
_entry.id   AF-A0A6G3MHX1-F1
#
_cell.length_a   1.000
_cell.length_b   1.000
_cell.length_c   1.000
_cell.angle_alpha   90.00
_cell.angle_beta   90.00
_cell.angle_gamma   90.00
#
_symmetry.space_group_name_H-M   'P 1'
#
loop_
_entity.id
_entity.type
_entity.pdbx_description
1 polymer ?
#
loop_
_entity_poly.entity_id
_entity_poly.type
_entity_poly.pdbx_seq_one_letter_code
_entity_poly.pdbx_strand_id
1 'polypeptide(L)'
;EDSSNMDAYEKISQFLESSLANVKKGVKNVRIKDLTIDLEQFSQSRKLTDIIGDAVEIFIRDNPLFKISEIKTKFLFPFKTQRVKWTSKWNTTDDSRLFVGIYYHGLYNWKSIFNDKSLNLSSKLKNKKGRIVPSKILTHHVSHLVRLIQKYNNPPVPIKSGKKNSNLTKSKPSLVKSKSTDVSKAKPTNDEGMEKCIQALRSVKANIYNLEGVTSKDLPKHLNDIKKIGSQIYSRKSKSFQLTAEIFWNFVARFTSVSPKEIISFYNKNCTEK
;
A
#
# COMPACT_ATOMS: atom_id res chain seq x y z
N GLU A 1 -11.31 8.48 21.09
CA GLU A 1 -10.78 7.10 21.00
C GLU A 1 -9.82 6.88 19.81
N ASP A 2 -9.71 7.82 18.85
CA ASP A 2 -8.75 7.73 17.72
C ASP A 2 -7.25 7.69 18.11
N SER A 3 -6.90 8.14 19.31
CA SER A 3 -5.52 8.17 19.79
C SER A 3 -4.89 6.78 19.93
N SER A 4 -5.67 5.73 20.24
CA SER A 4 -5.11 4.40 20.55
C SER A 4 -4.71 3.59 19.30
N ASN A 5 -5.38 3.82 18.17
CA ASN A 5 -5.03 3.16 16.90
C ASN A 5 -3.87 3.86 16.21
N MET A 6 -3.83 5.20 16.28
CA MET A 6 -2.64 5.96 15.85
C MET A 6 -1.41 5.53 16.66
N ASP A 7 -1.55 5.31 17.97
CA ASP A 7 -0.43 4.87 18.82
C ASP A 7 0.11 3.49 18.43
N ALA A 8 -0.74 2.56 17.96
CA ALA A 8 -0.30 1.26 17.44
C ALA A 8 0.38 1.36 16.07
N TYR A 9 -0.17 2.17 15.16
CA TYR A 9 0.45 2.43 13.85
C TYR A 9 1.79 3.16 14.02
N GLU A 10 1.85 4.11 14.92
CA GLU A 10 3.04 4.88 15.26
C GLU A 10 4.10 3.97 15.85
N LYS A 11 3.76 3.07 16.79
CA LYS A 11 4.70 2.06 17.31
C LYS A 11 5.23 1.13 16.24
N ILE A 12 4.39 0.66 15.32
CA ILE A 12 4.83 -0.18 14.19
C ILE A 12 5.73 0.62 13.24
N SER A 13 5.36 1.87 12.94
CA SER A 13 6.14 2.76 12.10
C SER A 13 7.52 3.00 12.71
N GLN A 14 7.58 3.45 13.97
CA GLN A 14 8.82 3.65 14.74
C GLN A 14 9.68 2.38 14.83
N PHE A 15 9.06 1.21 14.99
CA PHE A 15 9.76 -0.07 14.97
C PHE A 15 10.37 -0.35 13.59
N LEU A 16 9.66 -0.09 12.51
CA LEU A 16 10.18 -0.22 11.15
C LEU A 16 11.28 0.81 10.85
N GLU A 17 11.15 2.05 11.32
CA GLU A 17 12.17 3.09 11.21
C GLU A 17 13.48 2.69 11.89
N SER A 18 13.39 2.29 13.16
CA SER A 18 14.54 1.84 13.93
C SER A 18 15.15 0.57 13.33
N SER A 19 14.32 -0.30 12.76
CA SER A 19 14.77 -1.50 12.04
C SER A 19 15.50 -1.19 10.74
N LEU A 20 15.10 -0.14 10.01
CA LEU A 20 15.77 0.27 8.76
C LEU A 20 17.23 0.68 9.00
N ALA A 21 17.57 1.21 10.18
CA ALA A 21 18.96 1.50 10.55
C ALA A 21 19.84 0.24 10.59
N ASN A 22 19.24 -0.93 10.85
CA ASN A 22 19.94 -2.21 10.91
C ASN A 22 20.17 -2.85 9.53
N VAL A 23 19.57 -2.32 8.46
CA VAL A 23 19.84 -2.76 7.08
C VAL A 23 21.30 -2.55 6.71
N LYS A 24 21.89 -1.42 7.12
CA LYS A 24 23.33 -1.13 6.94
C LYS A 24 24.23 -2.11 7.71
N LYS A 25 23.69 -2.79 8.73
CA LYS A 25 24.36 -3.81 9.55
C LYS A 25 24.12 -5.24 9.03
N GLY A 26 23.50 -5.39 7.84
CA GLY A 26 23.28 -6.68 7.19
C GLY A 26 21.98 -7.38 7.57
N VAL A 27 21.11 -6.77 8.39
CA VAL A 27 19.79 -7.33 8.71
C VAL A 27 18.87 -7.14 7.51
N LYS A 28 18.49 -8.26 6.87
CA LYS A 28 17.64 -8.25 5.66
C LYS A 28 16.15 -8.34 5.97
N ASN A 29 15.79 -9.05 7.04
CA ASN A 29 14.42 -9.34 7.39
C ASN A 29 14.15 -8.96 8.83
N VAL A 30 12.95 -8.43 9.08
CA VAL A 30 12.43 -8.24 10.43
C VAL A 30 11.11 -8.97 10.55
N ARG A 31 10.96 -9.67 11.67
CA ARG A 31 9.79 -10.49 11.93
C ARG A 31 8.89 -9.76 12.92
N ILE A 32 7.68 -9.44 12.48
CA ILE A 32 6.60 -8.95 13.34
C ILE A 32 5.61 -10.10 13.46
N LYS A 33 5.76 -10.91 14.51
CA LYS A 33 5.03 -12.17 14.74
C LYS A 33 5.20 -13.20 13.60
N ASP A 34 4.16 -13.42 12.81
CA ASP A 34 4.09 -14.31 11.65
C ASP A 34 4.44 -13.59 10.34
N LEU A 35 4.47 -12.26 10.34
CA LEU A 35 4.87 -11.47 9.18
C LEU A 35 6.39 -11.30 9.14
N THR A 36 7.00 -11.73 8.05
CA THR A 36 8.40 -11.42 7.74
C THR A 36 8.43 -10.28 6.74
N ILE A 37 9.04 -9.17 7.13
CA ILE A 37 9.21 -7.99 6.31
C ILE A 37 10.64 -7.99 5.80
N ASP A 38 10.78 -8.04 4.48
CA ASP A 38 12.05 -7.75 3.80
C ASP A 38 12.30 -6.25 3.91
N LEU A 39 13.30 -5.87 4.70
CA LEU A 39 13.64 -4.47 4.96
C LEU A 39 14.23 -3.78 3.72
N GLU A 40 14.88 -4.53 2.82
CA GLU A 40 15.41 -3.99 1.57
C GLU A 40 14.26 -3.64 0.62
N GLN A 41 13.31 -4.57 0.45
CA GLN A 41 12.10 -4.33 -0.33
C GLN A 41 11.25 -3.21 0.28
N PHE A 42 11.10 -3.18 1.60
CA PHE A 42 10.37 -2.12 2.31
C PHE A 42 11.04 -0.75 2.09
N SER A 43 12.36 -0.67 2.25
CA SER A 43 13.13 0.55 2.00
C SER A 43 12.97 1.06 0.56
N GLN A 44 13.04 0.16 -0.42
CA GLN A 44 12.84 0.51 -1.83
C GLN A 44 11.42 1.00 -2.09
N SER A 45 10.42 0.28 -1.57
CA SER A 45 9.00 0.64 -1.69
C SER A 45 8.74 2.03 -1.14
N ARG A 46 9.29 2.32 0.04
CA ARG A 46 9.16 3.61 0.69
C ARG A 46 9.76 4.75 -0.12
N LYS A 47 11.00 4.59 -0.61
CA LYS A 47 11.62 5.61 -1.48
C LYS A 47 10.75 5.94 -2.69
N LEU A 48 10.10 4.94 -3.28
CA LEU A 48 9.18 5.16 -4.39
C LEU A 48 7.95 5.94 -3.93
N THR A 49 7.32 5.53 -2.83
CA THR A 49 6.10 6.20 -2.33
C THR A 49 6.35 7.61 -1.85
N ASP A 50 7.51 7.89 -1.23
CA ASP A 50 7.87 9.23 -0.77
C ASP A 50 7.96 10.20 -1.95
N ILE A 51 8.69 9.81 -3.02
CA ILE A 51 8.85 10.66 -4.21
C ILE A 51 7.52 10.85 -4.96
N ILE A 52 6.69 9.80 -5.01
CA ILE A 52 5.34 9.90 -5.58
C ILE A 52 4.48 10.83 -4.73
N GLY A 53 4.54 10.69 -3.41
CA GLY A 53 3.86 11.52 -2.42
C GLY A 53 4.21 12.99 -2.60
N ASP A 54 5.49 13.33 -2.53
CA ASP A 54 5.99 14.69 -2.72
C ASP A 54 5.46 15.31 -4.03
N ALA A 55 5.54 14.57 -5.14
CA ALA A 55 5.10 15.05 -6.44
C ALA A 55 3.60 15.36 -6.48
N VAL A 56 2.77 14.45 -5.94
CA VAL A 56 1.30 14.62 -5.94
C VAL A 56 0.87 15.67 -4.92
N GLU A 57 1.50 15.73 -3.75
CA GLU A 57 1.18 16.68 -2.69
C GLU A 57 1.54 18.11 -3.06
N ILE A 58 2.68 18.33 -3.72
CA ILE A 58 3.02 19.63 -4.31
C ILE A 58 1.92 20.06 -5.28
N PHE A 59 1.49 19.17 -6.17
CA PHE A 59 0.41 19.48 -7.11
C PHE A 59 -0.92 19.80 -6.42
N ILE A 60 -1.29 19.05 -5.37
CA ILE A 60 -2.51 19.31 -4.58
C ILE A 60 -2.43 20.68 -3.91
N ARG A 61 -1.30 20.98 -3.27
CA ARG A 61 -1.07 22.26 -2.60
C ARG A 61 -1.15 23.43 -3.57
N ASP A 62 -0.60 23.28 -4.77
CA ASP A 62 -0.62 24.31 -5.81
C ASP A 62 -2.01 24.44 -6.47
N ASN A 63 -2.93 23.50 -6.23
CA ASN A 63 -4.29 23.49 -6.78
C ASN A 63 -5.36 23.22 -5.70
N PRO A 64 -5.51 24.10 -4.69
CA PRO A 64 -6.31 23.83 -3.49
C PRO A 64 -7.82 23.69 -3.75
N LEU A 65 -8.31 24.20 -4.89
CA LEU A 65 -9.72 24.11 -5.28
C LEU A 65 -10.07 22.82 -6.02
N PHE A 66 -9.08 22.01 -6.43
CA PHE A 66 -9.35 20.79 -7.17
C PHE A 66 -9.90 19.71 -6.25
N LYS A 67 -11.02 19.12 -6.68
CA LYS A 67 -11.55 17.91 -6.03
C LYS A 67 -10.63 16.72 -6.29
N ILE A 68 -10.71 15.68 -5.47
CA ILE A 68 -9.94 14.43 -5.65
C ILE A 68 -10.09 13.86 -7.08
N SER A 69 -11.29 13.89 -7.66
CA SER A 69 -11.52 13.43 -9.04
C SER A 69 -10.77 14.27 -10.09
N GLU A 70 -10.59 15.56 -9.83
CA GLU A 70 -9.83 16.45 -10.69
C GLU A 70 -8.34 16.24 -10.50
N ILE A 71 -7.86 16.04 -9.27
CA ILE A 71 -6.46 15.69 -9.00
C ILE A 71 -6.06 14.44 -9.77
N LYS A 72 -6.91 13.40 -9.72
CA LYS A 72 -6.72 12.12 -10.43
C LYS A 72 -6.67 12.23 -11.95
N THR A 73 -7.19 13.31 -12.53
CA THR A 73 -7.27 13.46 -14.00
C THR A 73 -6.37 14.56 -14.54
N LYS A 74 -6.06 15.59 -13.73
CA LYS A 74 -5.30 16.79 -14.11
C LYS A 74 -3.81 16.72 -13.72
N PHE A 75 -3.42 15.86 -12.79
CA PHE A 75 -1.99 15.63 -12.52
C PHE A 75 -1.32 15.03 -13.75
N LEU A 76 -0.28 15.69 -14.25
CA LEU A 76 0.47 15.29 -15.43
C LEU A 76 1.97 15.45 -15.19
N PHE A 77 2.75 14.46 -15.64
CA PHE A 77 4.20 14.63 -15.66
C PHE A 77 4.62 15.75 -16.61
N PRO A 78 5.63 16.56 -16.22
CA PRO A 78 6.16 17.61 -17.07
C PRO A 78 7.14 17.10 -18.15
N PHE A 79 7.28 15.77 -18.29
CA PHE A 79 8.19 15.12 -19.23
C PHE A 79 7.50 13.97 -19.97
N LYS A 80 8.00 13.65 -21.16
CA LYS A 80 7.55 12.49 -21.93
C LYS A 80 8.08 11.19 -21.30
N THR A 81 7.21 10.20 -21.20
CA THR A 81 7.53 8.88 -20.65
C THR A 81 7.83 7.86 -21.76
N GLN A 82 8.50 6.76 -21.39
CA GLN A 82 8.82 5.69 -22.33
C GLN A 82 7.60 4.82 -22.61
N ARG A 83 7.49 4.32 -23.85
CA ARG A 83 6.48 3.34 -24.24
C ARG A 83 6.60 2.05 -23.41
N VAL A 84 5.47 1.56 -22.92
CA VAL A 84 5.41 0.32 -22.15
C VAL A 84 5.27 -0.91 -23.05
N LYS A 85 5.62 -2.09 -22.52
CA LYS A 85 5.57 -3.36 -23.28
C LYS A 85 4.22 -4.07 -23.26
N TRP A 86 3.33 -3.78 -22.30
CA TRP A 86 2.08 -4.53 -22.13
C TRP A 86 0.94 -4.04 -23.03
N THR A 87 0.92 -2.76 -23.40
CA THR A 87 -0.09 -2.19 -24.30
C THR A 87 0.48 -1.01 -25.10
N SER A 88 0.07 -0.89 -26.37
CA SER A 88 0.47 0.21 -27.25
C SER A 88 -0.30 1.50 -27.00
N LYS A 89 -1.43 1.43 -26.28
CA LYS A 89 -2.32 2.57 -25.97
C LYS A 89 -1.90 3.35 -24.72
N TRP A 90 -0.80 2.95 -24.08
CA TRP A 90 -0.30 3.58 -22.86
C TRP A 90 0.49 4.83 -23.20
N ASN A 91 0.21 5.93 -22.49
CA ASN A 91 0.87 7.21 -22.70
C ASN A 91 1.25 7.88 -21.36
N THR A 92 1.86 9.07 -21.45
CA THR A 92 2.29 9.84 -20.28
C THR A 92 1.15 10.23 -19.34
N THR A 93 -0.06 10.45 -19.85
CA THR A 93 -1.24 10.67 -19.01
C THR A 93 -1.55 9.41 -18.18
N ASP A 94 -1.48 8.23 -18.78
CA ASP A 94 -1.70 6.97 -18.06
C ASP A 94 -0.62 6.74 -16.98
N ASP A 95 0.64 7.11 -17.26
CA ASP A 95 1.72 7.10 -16.27
C ASP A 95 1.45 8.04 -15.09
N SER A 96 0.97 9.24 -15.38
CA SER A 96 0.65 10.25 -14.37
C SER A 96 -0.50 9.77 -13.47
N ARG A 97 -1.54 9.17 -14.08
CA ARG A 97 -2.66 8.57 -13.34
C ARG A 97 -2.24 7.34 -12.54
N LEU A 98 -1.26 6.56 -13.01
CA LEU A 98 -0.69 5.46 -12.23
C LEU A 98 -0.01 5.98 -10.96
N PHE A 99 0.73 7.10 -11.02
CA PHE A 99 1.32 7.77 -9.85
C PHE A 99 0.25 8.21 -8.85
N VAL A 100 -0.79 8.91 -9.33
CA VAL A 100 -1.90 9.32 -8.45
C VAL A 100 -2.63 8.11 -7.87
N GLY A 101 -2.77 7.03 -8.64
CA GLY A 101 -3.32 5.77 -8.15
C GLY A 101 -2.51 5.19 -7.00
N ILE A 102 -1.18 5.18 -7.10
CA ILE A 102 -0.29 4.72 -6.03
C ILE A 102 -0.40 5.62 -4.80
N TYR A 103 -0.51 6.94 -4.99
CA TYR A 103 -0.70 7.88 -3.89
C TYR A 103 -1.96 7.57 -3.07
N TYR A 104 -3.12 7.42 -3.72
CA TYR A 104 -4.39 7.20 -3.01
C TYR A 104 -4.64 5.76 -2.56
N HIS A 105 -4.15 4.77 -3.31
CA HIS A 105 -4.45 3.36 -3.04
C HIS A 105 -3.28 2.61 -2.42
N GLY A 106 -2.07 3.15 -2.47
CA GLY A 106 -0.84 2.51 -2.01
C GLY A 106 -0.13 1.70 -3.10
N LEU A 107 1.20 1.58 -2.97
CA LEU A 107 2.02 0.73 -3.82
C LEU A 107 1.58 -0.75 -3.65
N TYR A 108 1.59 -1.51 -4.74
CA TYR A 108 1.13 -2.91 -4.80
C TYR A 108 -0.38 -3.15 -4.77
N ASN A 109 -1.19 -2.13 -4.46
CA ASN A 109 -2.66 -2.23 -4.50
C ASN A 109 -3.22 -2.06 -5.93
N TRP A 110 -2.64 -2.81 -6.88
CA TRP A 110 -2.93 -2.72 -8.32
C TRP A 110 -4.38 -3.02 -8.65
N LYS A 111 -5.05 -3.88 -7.87
CA LYS A 111 -6.48 -4.19 -8.05
C LYS A 111 -7.35 -2.97 -7.72
N SER A 112 -7.04 -2.25 -6.64
CA SER A 112 -7.74 -1.00 -6.29
C SER A 112 -7.50 0.09 -7.34
N ILE A 113 -6.24 0.27 -7.75
CA ILE A 113 -5.87 1.21 -8.84
C ILE A 113 -6.60 0.85 -10.15
N PHE A 114 -6.67 -0.44 -10.48
CA PHE A 114 -7.35 -0.93 -11.67
C PHE A 114 -8.87 -0.67 -11.62
N ASN A 115 -9.50 -0.88 -10.47
CA ASN A 115 -10.94 -0.71 -10.27
C ASN A 115 -11.37 0.75 -10.11
N ASP A 116 -10.44 1.66 -9.82
CA ASP A 116 -10.74 3.08 -9.69
C ASP A 116 -11.09 3.71 -11.05
N LYS A 117 -12.40 3.87 -11.29
CA LYS A 117 -12.94 4.45 -12.52
C LYS A 117 -12.44 5.86 -12.79
N SER A 118 -12.12 6.63 -11.75
CA SER A 118 -11.65 8.01 -11.90
C SER A 118 -10.22 8.10 -12.45
N LEU A 119 -9.43 7.03 -12.34
CA LEU A 119 -8.11 6.93 -12.98
C LEU A 119 -8.21 6.52 -14.46
N ASN A 120 -9.34 5.93 -14.89
CA ASN A 120 -9.55 5.46 -16.26
C ASN A 120 -8.41 4.56 -16.78
N LEU A 121 -7.88 3.69 -15.91
CA LEU A 121 -6.80 2.75 -16.22
C LEU A 121 -7.29 1.32 -16.49
N SER A 122 -8.54 0.99 -16.14
CA SER A 122 -9.07 -0.39 -16.18
C SER A 122 -8.99 -1.06 -17.56
N SER A 123 -9.09 -0.30 -18.65
CA SER A 123 -8.99 -0.82 -20.02
C SER A 123 -7.53 -0.98 -20.50
N LYS A 124 -6.58 -0.29 -19.86
CA LYS A 124 -5.18 -0.19 -20.29
C LYS A 124 -4.19 -0.91 -19.39
N LEU A 125 -4.49 -1.04 -18.09
CA LEU A 125 -3.69 -1.76 -17.11
C LEU A 125 -3.93 -3.27 -17.18
N LYS A 126 -4.07 -3.80 -18.41
CA LYS A 126 -4.23 -5.21 -18.72
C LYS A 126 -3.08 -5.67 -19.62
N ASN A 127 -2.66 -6.91 -19.42
CA ASN A 127 -1.77 -7.60 -20.35
C ASN A 127 -2.57 -8.16 -21.55
N LYS A 128 -1.86 -8.78 -22.51
CA LYS A 128 -2.46 -9.42 -23.70
C LYS A 128 -3.51 -10.51 -23.37
N LYS A 129 -3.50 -11.06 -22.16
CA LYS A 129 -4.46 -12.07 -21.68
C LYS A 129 -5.66 -11.45 -20.94
N GLY A 130 -5.81 -10.11 -20.97
CA GLY A 130 -6.89 -9.40 -20.30
C GLY A 130 -6.80 -9.32 -18.78
N ARG A 131 -5.72 -9.83 -18.17
CA ARG A 131 -5.46 -9.77 -16.72
C ARG A 131 -4.67 -8.52 -16.36
N ILE A 132 -4.77 -8.06 -15.11
CA ILE A 132 -3.94 -6.95 -14.61
C ILE A 132 -2.47 -7.22 -14.91
N VAL A 133 -1.73 -6.19 -15.32
CA VAL A 133 -0.29 -6.28 -15.56
C VAL A 133 0.42 -6.82 -14.30
N PRO A 134 1.32 -7.81 -14.41
CA PRO A 134 2.00 -8.38 -13.25
C PRO A 134 2.71 -7.33 -12.38
N SER A 135 2.60 -7.49 -11.06
CA SER A 135 3.15 -6.56 -10.05
C SER A 135 4.63 -6.22 -10.30
N LYS A 136 5.45 -7.23 -10.64
CA LYS A 136 6.88 -7.03 -10.95
C LYS A 136 7.12 -6.06 -12.11
N ILE A 137 6.28 -6.13 -13.15
CA ILE A 137 6.38 -5.26 -14.33
C ILE A 137 5.94 -3.85 -13.97
N LEU A 138 4.84 -3.69 -13.24
CA LEU A 138 4.35 -2.39 -12.79
C LEU A 138 5.34 -1.71 -11.85
N THR A 139 5.88 -2.45 -10.87
CA THR A 139 6.88 -1.93 -9.93
C THR A 139 8.14 -1.48 -10.65
N HIS A 140 8.65 -2.28 -11.59
CA HIS A 140 9.82 -1.89 -12.40
C HIS A 140 9.55 -0.61 -13.21
N HIS A 141 8.35 -0.50 -13.78
CA HIS A 141 7.94 0.69 -14.53
C HIS A 141 7.83 1.93 -13.64
N VAL A 142 7.23 1.80 -12.47
CA VAL A 142 7.15 2.87 -11.45
C VAL A 142 8.54 3.31 -11.02
N SER A 143 9.45 2.38 -10.74
CA SER A 143 10.84 2.71 -10.42
C SER A 143 11.55 3.48 -11.53
N HIS A 144 11.21 3.23 -12.80
CA HIS A 144 11.73 4.01 -13.92
C HIS A 144 11.13 5.42 -13.95
N LEU A 145 9.81 5.57 -13.78
CA LEU A 145 9.15 6.88 -13.70
C LEU A 145 9.70 7.74 -12.56
N VAL A 146 9.96 7.14 -11.39
CA VAL A 146 10.58 7.82 -10.24
C VAL A 146 11.98 8.36 -10.58
N ARG A 147 12.78 7.61 -11.36
CA ARG A 147 14.07 8.13 -11.83
C ARG A 147 13.92 9.30 -12.80
N LEU A 148 12.90 9.28 -13.66
CA LEU A 148 12.64 10.36 -14.59
C LEU A 148 12.24 11.65 -13.87
N ILE A 149 11.35 11.57 -12.87
CA ILE A 149 10.95 12.76 -12.10
C ILE A 149 12.11 13.33 -11.27
N GLN A 150 12.95 12.47 -10.68
CA GLN A 150 14.15 12.92 -9.97
C GLN A 150 15.13 13.63 -10.91
N LYS A 151 15.33 13.10 -12.13
CA LYS A 151 16.19 13.73 -13.15
C LYS A 151 15.61 15.04 -13.67
N TYR A 152 14.27 15.13 -13.76
CA TYR A 152 13.59 16.36 -14.15
C TYR A 152 13.75 17.45 -13.07
N ASN A 153 13.56 17.09 -11.80
CA ASN A 153 13.69 18.03 -10.68
C ASN A 153 15.15 18.42 -10.41
N ASN A 154 16.10 17.50 -10.68
CA ASN A 154 17.54 17.72 -10.52
C ASN A 154 18.25 17.43 -11.85
N PRO A 155 18.13 18.33 -12.84
CA PRO A 155 18.82 18.14 -14.10
C PRO A 155 20.33 18.08 -13.84
N PRO A 156 21.06 17.11 -14.41
CA PRO A 156 22.50 17.08 -14.26
C PRO A 156 23.09 18.39 -14.80
N VAL A 157 23.87 19.08 -13.97
CA VAL A 157 24.63 20.25 -14.39
C VAL A 157 25.47 19.84 -15.60
N PRO A 158 25.45 20.58 -16.72
CA PRO A 158 26.28 20.26 -17.87
C PRO A 158 27.76 20.29 -17.44
N ILE A 159 28.35 19.11 -17.24
CA ILE A 159 29.80 19.00 -17.12
C ILE A 159 30.31 19.35 -18.52
N LYS A 160 30.94 20.53 -18.65
CA LYS A 160 31.72 20.88 -19.84
C LYS A 160 32.64 19.69 -20.13
N SER A 161 32.39 19.01 -21.23
CA SER A 161 33.07 17.78 -21.63
C SER A 161 34.56 18.05 -21.87
N GLY A 162 35.36 17.90 -20.83
CA GLY A 162 36.79 17.69 -20.96
C GLY A 162 37.03 16.28 -21.47
N LYS A 163 37.40 16.16 -22.76
CA LYS A 163 37.99 14.93 -23.33
C LYS A 163 39.08 14.41 -22.39
N LYS A 164 39.01 13.14 -21.98
CA LYS A 164 40.21 12.31 -21.79
C LYS A 164 39.88 10.81 -21.83
N ASN A 165 40.48 10.15 -22.82
CA ASN A 165 40.69 8.72 -22.92
C ASN A 165 41.55 8.23 -21.75
N SER A 166 41.25 7.05 -21.20
CA SER A 166 42.22 5.97 -20.94
C SER A 166 41.56 4.77 -20.24
N ASN A 167 41.32 3.70 -21.01
CA ASN A 167 41.80 2.33 -20.80
C ASN A 167 42.12 1.76 -19.39
N LEU A 168 41.72 0.49 -19.22
CA LEU A 168 42.21 -0.55 -18.28
C LEU A 168 41.88 -0.32 -16.78
N THR A 169 41.55 -1.29 -15.90
CA THR A 169 41.67 -2.76 -15.85
C THR A 169 40.85 -3.31 -14.67
N LYS A 170 40.55 -4.61 -14.70
CA LYS A 170 40.09 -5.49 -13.59
C LYS A 170 40.64 -5.09 -12.20
N SER A 171 39.84 -5.27 -11.15
CA SER A 171 40.22 -6.01 -9.93
C SER A 171 39.03 -6.28 -9.01
N LYS A 172 38.91 -7.54 -8.63
CA LYS A 172 38.00 -8.12 -7.62
C LYS A 172 38.85 -8.35 -6.36
N PRO A 173 38.33 -8.09 -5.16
CA PRO A 173 38.55 -9.03 -4.04
C PRO A 173 37.27 -9.19 -3.21
N SER A 174 37.07 -10.14 -2.31
CA SER A 174 37.55 -11.50 -2.04
C SER A 174 36.79 -11.91 -0.77
N LEU A 175 36.29 -13.15 -0.72
CA LEU A 175 35.66 -13.76 0.45
C LEU A 175 36.58 -13.67 1.69
N VAL A 176 36.01 -13.30 2.83
CA VAL A 176 36.49 -13.78 4.14
C VAL A 176 35.32 -14.40 4.88
N LYS A 177 35.52 -15.65 5.26
CA LYS A 177 34.61 -16.58 5.93
C LYS A 177 35.07 -16.63 7.38
N SER A 178 34.20 -16.30 8.33
CA SER A 178 34.43 -16.58 9.75
C SER A 178 33.23 -17.31 10.34
N LYS A 179 33.57 -18.38 11.07
CA LYS A 179 32.72 -19.46 11.55
C LYS A 179 31.87 -19.04 12.75
N SER A 180 30.73 -19.73 12.82
CA SER A 180 29.81 -20.01 13.93
C SER A 180 30.36 -19.96 15.36
N THR A 181 29.57 -19.39 16.26
CA THR A 181 29.33 -19.90 17.63
C THR A 181 27.87 -19.66 18.01
N ASP A 182 27.32 -20.61 18.76
CA ASP A 182 25.91 -20.86 19.08
C ASP A 182 25.55 -20.33 20.50
N VAL A 183 24.26 -20.40 20.85
CA VAL A 183 23.63 -20.26 22.19
C VAL A 183 23.39 -18.77 22.61
N SER A 184 22.20 -18.25 22.95
CA SER A 184 21.04 -18.84 23.64
C SER A 184 19.78 -17.94 23.58
N LYS A 185 18.63 -18.61 23.72
CA LYS A 185 17.24 -18.18 24.03
C LYS A 185 17.04 -16.86 24.80
N ALA A 186 16.04 -16.08 24.37
CA ALA A 186 15.21 -15.23 25.23
C ALA A 186 13.71 -15.46 24.92
N LYS A 187 12.92 -15.79 25.95
CA LYS A 187 11.46 -16.05 25.90
C LYS A 187 10.66 -14.72 25.95
N PRO A 188 9.37 -14.75 25.56
CA PRO A 188 8.56 -13.61 25.13
C PRO A 188 7.79 -12.97 26.29
N THR A 189 7.43 -11.69 26.13
CA THR A 189 6.56 -10.99 27.06
C THR A 189 5.28 -10.48 26.37
N ASN A 190 4.16 -11.02 26.85
CA ASN A 190 2.76 -10.58 26.79
C ASN A 190 2.03 -10.49 25.43
N ASP A 191 1.72 -11.66 24.86
CA ASP A 191 0.89 -11.87 23.66
C ASP A 191 -0.63 -12.05 23.91
N GLU A 192 -1.11 -12.09 25.16
CA GLU A 192 -2.49 -12.54 25.45
C GLU A 192 -3.58 -11.57 24.95
N GLY A 193 -3.39 -10.26 25.10
CA GLY A 193 -4.34 -9.24 24.59
C GLY A 193 -4.37 -9.18 23.06
N MET A 194 -3.23 -9.48 22.45
CA MET A 194 -3.05 -9.44 21.01
C MET A 194 -3.60 -10.69 20.32
N GLU A 195 -3.47 -11.87 20.94
CA GLU A 195 -4.14 -13.09 20.47
C GLU A 195 -5.66 -12.97 20.55
N LYS A 196 -6.19 -12.32 21.60
CA LYS A 196 -7.63 -12.01 21.72
C LYS A 196 -8.13 -11.07 20.61
N CYS A 197 -7.34 -10.07 20.22
CA CYS A 197 -7.65 -9.18 19.07
C CYS A 197 -7.63 -9.91 17.73
N ILE A 198 -6.64 -10.79 17.52
CA ILE A 198 -6.55 -11.58 16.29
C ILE A 198 -7.73 -12.55 16.20
N GLN A 199 -8.04 -13.24 17.29
CA GLN A 199 -9.21 -14.13 17.36
C GLN A 199 -10.50 -13.35 17.10
N ALA A 200 -10.55 -12.10 17.59
CA ALA A 200 -11.67 -11.21 17.35
C ALA A 200 -11.87 -10.88 15.86
N LEU A 201 -10.80 -10.61 15.12
CA LEU A 201 -10.86 -10.28 13.69
C LEU A 201 -11.01 -11.51 12.80
N ARG A 202 -10.48 -12.68 13.20
CA ARG A 202 -10.61 -13.94 12.44
C ARG A 202 -12.07 -14.35 12.23
N SER A 203 -12.93 -14.18 13.23
CA SER A 203 -14.35 -14.55 13.10
C SER A 203 -15.09 -13.68 12.07
N VAL A 204 -14.77 -12.38 12.04
CA VAL A 204 -15.33 -11.42 11.08
C VAL A 204 -14.78 -11.73 9.67
N LYS A 205 -13.47 -11.96 9.56
CA LYS A 205 -12.78 -12.29 8.30
C LYS A 205 -13.37 -13.50 7.57
N ALA A 206 -13.84 -14.51 8.30
CA ALA A 206 -14.45 -15.70 7.70
C ALA A 206 -15.69 -15.40 6.84
N ASN A 207 -16.37 -14.27 7.07
CA ASN A 207 -17.58 -13.88 6.34
C ASN A 207 -17.33 -12.72 5.35
N ILE A 208 -16.11 -12.17 5.30
CA ILE A 208 -15.76 -11.02 4.45
C ILE A 208 -15.57 -11.41 2.97
N TYR A 209 -15.25 -12.67 2.67
CA TYR A 209 -15.00 -13.13 1.29
C TYR A 209 -16.14 -12.76 0.33
N ASN A 210 -17.40 -12.85 0.77
CA ASN A 210 -18.57 -12.51 -0.04
C ASN A 210 -18.76 -10.99 -0.25
N LEU A 211 -18.04 -10.16 0.51
CA LEU A 211 -18.12 -8.70 0.44
C LEU A 211 -16.96 -8.09 -0.36
N GLU A 212 -16.03 -8.89 -0.89
CA GLU A 212 -14.86 -8.36 -1.59
C GLU A 212 -15.26 -7.60 -2.87
N GLY A 213 -15.02 -6.29 -2.90
CA GLY A 213 -15.34 -5.43 -4.04
C GLY A 213 -16.82 -5.05 -4.18
N VAL A 214 -17.66 -5.37 -3.20
CA VAL A 214 -19.08 -4.98 -3.17
C VAL A 214 -19.21 -3.45 -3.16
N THR A 215 -20.16 -2.93 -3.93
CA THR A 215 -20.47 -1.48 -3.99
C THR A 215 -21.73 -1.14 -3.19
N SER A 216 -22.01 0.14 -2.95
CA SER A 216 -23.19 0.57 -2.17
C SER A 216 -24.51 0.08 -2.79
N LYS A 217 -24.53 -0.14 -4.12
CA LYS A 217 -25.68 -0.67 -4.86
C LYS A 217 -25.88 -2.18 -4.68
N ASP A 218 -24.82 -2.90 -4.31
CA ASP A 218 -24.83 -4.35 -4.16
C ASP A 218 -25.09 -4.78 -2.70
N LEU A 219 -25.03 -3.85 -1.72
CA LEU A 219 -25.32 -4.13 -0.31
C LEU A 219 -26.64 -4.90 -0.08
N PRO A 220 -27.78 -4.58 -0.75
CA PRO A 220 -29.01 -5.34 -0.59
C PRO A 220 -28.88 -6.83 -0.98
N LYS A 221 -28.03 -7.15 -1.96
CA LYS A 221 -27.80 -8.54 -2.41
C LYS A 221 -26.99 -9.35 -1.39
N HIS A 222 -26.24 -8.67 -0.54
CA HIS A 222 -25.38 -9.25 0.49
C HIS A 222 -25.93 -9.04 1.91
N LEU A 223 -27.24 -8.81 2.03
CA LEU A 223 -27.91 -8.52 3.31
C LEU A 223 -27.62 -9.59 4.38
N ASN A 224 -27.64 -10.88 4.00
CA ASN A 224 -27.39 -11.98 4.92
C ASN A 224 -25.94 -12.02 5.43
N ASP A 225 -24.96 -11.73 4.56
CA ASP A 225 -23.55 -11.65 4.92
C ASP A 225 -23.31 -10.49 5.89
N ILE A 226 -23.89 -9.32 5.60
CA ILE A 226 -23.80 -8.12 6.43
C ILE A 226 -24.50 -8.32 7.78
N LYS A 227 -25.68 -8.96 7.80
CA LYS A 227 -26.41 -9.30 9.04
C LYS A 227 -25.59 -10.24 9.92
N LYS A 228 -24.96 -11.27 9.32
CA LYS A 228 -24.10 -12.23 10.02
C LYS A 228 -22.82 -11.59 10.56
N ILE A 229 -22.20 -10.67 9.82
CA ILE A 229 -21.04 -9.90 10.27
C ILE A 229 -21.42 -9.01 11.44
N GLY A 230 -22.49 -8.22 11.31
CA GLY A 230 -22.89 -7.29 12.36
C GLY A 230 -23.36 -8.01 13.62
N SER A 231 -24.05 -9.15 13.53
CA SER A 231 -24.39 -9.95 14.73
C SER A 231 -23.15 -10.43 15.48
N GLN A 232 -22.05 -10.76 14.79
CA GLN A 232 -20.77 -11.08 15.43
C GLN A 232 -20.07 -9.86 16.04
N ILE A 233 -20.20 -8.69 15.42
CA ILE A 233 -19.65 -7.43 15.93
C ILE A 233 -20.37 -7.04 17.23
N TYR A 234 -21.70 -7.12 17.27
CA TYR A 234 -22.52 -6.63 18.38
C TYR A 234 -22.87 -7.69 19.45
N SER A 235 -22.74 -9.00 19.16
CA SER A 235 -22.88 -10.05 20.19
C SER A 235 -21.72 -10.10 21.18
N ARG A 236 -20.60 -9.43 20.88
CA ARG A 236 -19.44 -9.37 21.77
C ARG A 236 -19.66 -8.45 22.96
N LYS A 237 -20.19 -9.01 24.05
CA LYS A 237 -20.03 -8.46 25.40
C LYS A 237 -18.63 -8.83 25.95
N SER A 238 -17.54 -8.33 25.37
CA SER A 238 -16.22 -8.57 25.96
C SER A 238 -15.83 -7.46 26.92
N LYS A 239 -15.87 -7.75 28.22
CA LYS A 239 -15.42 -6.85 29.30
C LYS A 239 -13.91 -6.58 29.31
N SER A 240 -13.12 -7.20 28.43
CA SER A 240 -11.64 -7.24 28.57
C SER A 240 -10.85 -6.57 27.45
N PHE A 241 -11.50 -6.09 26.38
CA PHE A 241 -10.83 -5.30 25.34
C PHE A 241 -11.87 -4.40 24.65
N GLN A 242 -11.72 -3.08 24.75
CA GLN A 242 -12.62 -2.07 24.19
C GLN A 242 -12.44 -1.91 22.67
N LEU A 243 -12.60 -2.99 21.89
CA LEU A 243 -12.75 -2.84 20.44
C LEU A 243 -14.19 -2.41 20.16
N THR A 244 -14.38 -1.15 19.78
CA THR A 244 -15.69 -0.62 19.42
C THR A 244 -16.21 -1.29 18.15
N ALA A 245 -17.53 -1.35 18.00
CA ALA A 245 -18.16 -1.87 16.78
C ALA A 245 -17.65 -1.14 15.52
N GLU A 246 -17.34 0.15 15.65
CA GLU A 246 -16.79 0.99 14.59
C GLU A 246 -15.45 0.47 14.06
N ILE A 247 -14.56 -0.05 14.91
CA ILE A 247 -13.29 -0.64 14.47
C ILE A 247 -13.54 -1.87 13.58
N PHE A 248 -14.52 -2.71 13.92
CA PHE A 248 -14.85 -3.87 13.10
C PHE A 248 -15.51 -3.48 11.78
N TRP A 249 -16.35 -2.45 11.77
CA TRP A 249 -16.93 -1.94 10.52
C TRP A 249 -15.90 -1.26 9.61
N ASN A 250 -14.94 -0.55 10.18
CA ASN A 250 -13.78 -0.04 9.45
C ASN A 250 -12.96 -1.17 8.82
N PHE A 251 -12.75 -2.27 9.56
CA PHE A 251 -12.08 -3.45 9.03
C PHE A 251 -12.86 -4.09 7.88
N VAL A 252 -14.19 -4.25 7.99
CA VAL A 252 -15.04 -4.79 6.93
C VAL A 252 -15.01 -3.90 5.69
N ALA A 253 -15.08 -2.57 5.86
CA ALA A 253 -15.11 -1.61 4.78
C ALA A 253 -13.87 -1.67 3.88
N ARG A 254 -12.70 -2.03 4.42
CA ARG A 254 -11.44 -2.21 3.65
C ARG A 254 -11.54 -3.25 2.54
N PHE A 255 -12.48 -4.18 2.63
CA PHE A 255 -12.69 -5.22 1.62
C PHE A 255 -13.81 -4.85 0.65
N THR A 256 -14.54 -3.78 0.90
CA THR A 256 -15.64 -3.31 0.05
C THR A 256 -15.22 -2.02 -0.68
N SER A 257 -16.03 -1.58 -1.64
CA SER A 257 -15.94 -0.23 -2.20
C SER A 257 -16.87 0.77 -1.48
N VAL A 258 -17.36 0.40 -0.29
CA VAL A 258 -18.37 1.13 0.50
C VAL A 258 -17.68 1.73 1.72
N SER A 259 -18.03 2.97 2.07
CA SER A 259 -17.44 3.60 3.25
C SER A 259 -17.93 2.91 4.54
N PRO A 260 -17.12 2.94 5.62
CA PRO A 260 -17.52 2.39 6.92
C PRO A 260 -18.87 2.94 7.40
N LYS A 261 -19.09 4.25 7.24
CA LYS A 261 -20.34 4.93 7.62
C LYS A 261 -21.55 4.43 6.83
N GLU A 262 -21.39 4.18 5.54
CA GLU A 262 -22.45 3.63 4.69
C GLU A 262 -22.79 2.18 5.07
N ILE A 263 -21.79 1.33 5.36
CA ILE A 263 -22.05 -0.05 5.81
C ILE A 263 -22.74 -0.07 7.17
N ILE A 264 -22.29 0.77 8.12
CA ILE A 264 -22.92 0.91 9.44
C ILE A 264 -24.37 1.38 9.31
N SER A 265 -24.62 2.43 8.51
CA SER A 265 -25.96 2.95 8.25
C SER A 265 -26.84 1.89 7.59
N PHE A 266 -26.31 1.15 6.62
CA PHE A 266 -27.03 0.04 5.98
C PHE A 266 -27.36 -1.08 6.98
N TYR A 267 -26.43 -1.49 7.82
CA TYR A 267 -26.66 -2.51 8.85
C TYR A 267 -27.72 -2.07 9.87
N ASN A 268 -27.59 -0.86 10.42
CA ASN A 268 -28.55 -0.32 11.40
C ASN A 268 -29.96 -0.11 10.80
N LYS A 269 -30.05 0.11 9.48
CA LYS A 269 -31.34 0.29 8.81
C LYS A 269 -32.01 -1.03 8.44
N ASN A 270 -31.24 -2.07 8.09
CA ASN A 270 -31.77 -3.28 7.43
C ASN A 270 -31.51 -4.59 8.19
N CYS A 271 -30.65 -4.59 9.21
CA CYS A 271 -30.17 -5.81 9.87
C CYS A 271 -30.41 -5.83 11.38
N THR A 272 -30.54 -4.68 12.02
CA THR A 272 -31.05 -4.58 13.40
C THR A 272 -32.58 -4.60 13.35
N GLU A 273 -33.18 -5.60 13.97
CA GLU A 273 -34.64 -5.69 14.10
C GLU A 273 -35.18 -4.44 14.80
N LYS A 274 -36.35 -3.94 14.35
CA LYS A 274 -37.24 -3.15 15.19
C LYS A 274 -37.96 -4.11 16.14
#